data_AF-A0A093G493-F1
#
_entry.id   AF-A0A093G493-F1
#
_cell.length_a   1.000
_cell.length_b   1.000
_cell.length_c   1.000
_cell.angle_alpha   90.00
_cell.angle_beta   90.00
_cell.angle_gamma   90.00
#
_symmetry.space_group_name_H-M   'P 1'
#
loop_
_entity.id
_entity.type
_entity.pdbx_description
1 polymer ?
#
loop_
_entity_poly.entity_id
_entity_poly.type
_entity_poly.pdbx_seq_one_letter_code
_entity_poly.pdbx_strand_id
1 'polypeptide(L)'
;MALSGILTEAEVAAGLQSCQAADSFDYKTFFIKVGLNSKSKDQLAKVFEILDQDKSGFIEEEELKYFLQNFSASARVLTDTET
;
A
#
# COMPACT_ATOMS: atom_id res chain seq x y z
N MET A 1 -10.54 0.85 -6.55
CA MET A 1 -9.36 0.74 -5.65
C MET A 1 -9.49 1.83 -4.61
N ALA A 2 -9.13 1.61 -3.35
CA ALA A 2 -9.37 2.60 -2.30
C ALA A 2 -8.63 3.93 -2.55
N LEU A 3 -7.48 3.86 -3.23
CA LEU A 3 -6.60 4.99 -3.55
C LEU A 3 -6.84 5.62 -4.94
N SER A 4 -7.97 5.31 -5.59
CA SER A 4 -8.31 5.88 -6.90
C SER A 4 -8.44 7.41 -6.82
N GLY A 5 -7.59 8.12 -7.56
CA GLY A 5 -7.54 9.60 -7.55
C GLY A 5 -6.31 10.17 -6.84
N ILE A 6 -5.57 9.37 -6.08
CA ILE A 6 -4.24 9.71 -5.56
C ILE A 6 -3.16 9.01 -6.38
N LEU A 7 -3.39 7.74 -6.71
CA LEU A 7 -2.47 6.91 -7.50
C LEU A 7 -3.11 6.53 -8.83
N THR A 8 -2.28 6.37 -9.85
CA THR A 8 -2.69 5.85 -11.15
C THR A 8 -2.66 4.33 -11.17
N GLU A 9 -3.46 3.71 -12.05
CA GLU A 9 -3.46 2.25 -12.21
C GLU A 9 -2.08 1.71 -12.62
N ALA A 10 -1.34 2.47 -13.43
CA ALA A 10 0.00 2.10 -13.87
C ALA A 10 1.01 2.10 -12.72
N GLU A 11 1.00 3.11 -11.85
CA GLU A 11 1.83 3.17 -10.64
C GLU A 11 1.51 2.02 -9.68
N VAL A 12 0.21 1.75 -9.46
CA VAL A 12 -0.24 0.63 -8.63
C VAL A 12 0.22 -0.71 -9.19
N ALA A 13 0.04 -0.93 -10.50
CA ALA A 13 0.49 -2.15 -11.17
C ALA A 13 2.01 -2.33 -11.06
N ALA A 14 2.80 -1.26 -11.23
CA ALA A 14 4.26 -1.31 -11.09
C ALA A 14 4.70 -1.64 -9.65
N GLY A 15 4.01 -1.09 -8.65
CA GLY A 15 4.23 -1.42 -7.24
C GLY A 15 3.94 -2.89 -6.94
N LEU A 16 2.75 -3.37 -7.32
CA LEU A 16 2.35 -4.76 -7.11
C LEU A 16 3.23 -5.75 -7.87
N GLN A 17 3.69 -5.39 -9.06
CA GLN A 17 4.63 -6.20 -9.83
C GLN A 17 5.97 -6.38 -9.11
N SER A 18 6.41 -5.36 -8.34
CA SER A 18 7.68 -5.44 -7.61
C SER A 18 7.65 -6.39 -6.41
N CYS A 19 6.47 -6.73 -5.90
CA CYS A 19 6.30 -7.61 -4.74
C CYS A 19 5.47 -8.88 -5.05
N GLN A 20 5.45 -9.36 -6.29
CA GLN A 20 4.66 -10.54 -6.68
C GLN A 20 5.07 -11.83 -5.97
N ALA A 21 6.36 -12.00 -5.70
CA ALA A 21 6.84 -13.16 -4.96
C ALA A 21 6.52 -13.01 -3.46
N ALA A 22 6.31 -14.14 -2.77
CA ALA A 22 6.32 -14.15 -1.32
C ALA A 22 7.67 -13.63 -0.80
N ASP A 23 7.67 -12.98 0.36
CA ASP A 23 8.86 -12.43 1.03
C ASP A 23 9.65 -11.39 0.19
N SER A 24 9.00 -10.77 -0.80
CA SER A 24 9.62 -9.77 -1.68
C SER A 24 9.09 -8.35 -1.48
N PHE A 25 8.14 -8.17 -0.55
CA PHE A 25 7.64 -6.84 -0.22
C PHE A 25 8.68 -6.02 0.53
N ASP A 26 9.05 -4.87 -0.04
CA ASP A 26 9.85 -3.83 0.60
C ASP A 26 9.10 -2.50 0.52
N TYR A 27 8.70 -1.95 1.68
CA TYR A 27 7.88 -0.74 1.74
C TYR A 27 8.54 0.46 1.06
N LYS A 28 9.88 0.58 1.11
CA LYS A 28 10.60 1.71 0.50
C LYS A 28 10.47 1.66 -1.01
N THR A 29 10.77 0.50 -1.59
CA THR A 29 10.69 0.28 -3.04
C THR A 29 9.25 0.38 -3.50
N PHE A 30 8.31 -0.22 -2.77
CA PHE A 30 6.90 -0.18 -3.09
C PHE A 30 6.38 1.26 -3.14
N PHE A 31 6.60 2.06 -2.08
CA PHE A 31 6.18 3.47 -2.04
C PHE A 31 6.79 4.32 -3.14
N ILE A 32 8.02 4.02 -3.57
CA ILE A 32 8.63 4.68 -4.71
C ILE A 32 7.94 4.28 -6.01
N LYS A 33 7.68 2.98 -6.22
CA LYS A 33 7.07 2.44 -7.44
C LYS A 33 5.63 2.89 -7.63
N VAL A 34 4.85 2.94 -6.56
CA VAL A 34 3.47 3.47 -6.61
C VAL A 34 3.42 5.00 -6.64
N GLY A 35 4.57 5.68 -6.57
CA GLY A 35 4.62 7.14 -6.68
C GLY A 35 4.15 7.88 -5.44
N LEU A 36 4.07 7.23 -4.27
CA LEU A 36 3.70 7.88 -3.01
C LEU A 36 4.80 8.85 -2.52
N ASN A 37 6.07 8.60 -2.87
CA ASN A 37 7.19 9.47 -2.48
C ASN A 37 7.06 10.92 -2.97
N SER A 38 6.28 11.16 -4.03
CA SER A 38 6.16 12.46 -4.70
C SER A 38 4.84 13.15 -4.41
N LYS A 39 3.96 12.53 -3.61
CA LYS A 39 2.67 13.10 -3.24
C LYS A 39 2.80 14.14 -2.13
N SER A 40 1.82 15.03 -2.03
CA SER A 40 1.79 16.03 -0.96
C SER A 40 1.48 15.40 0.41
N LYS A 41 1.77 16.12 1.49
CA LYS A 41 1.42 15.68 2.85
C LYS A 41 -0.07 15.39 3.01
N ASP A 42 -0.93 16.20 2.41
CA ASP A 42 -2.38 15.99 2.47
C ASP A 42 -2.82 14.73 1.74
N GLN A 43 -2.18 14.41 0.61
CA GLN A 43 -2.44 13.16 -0.12
C GLN A 43 -1.93 11.95 0.67
N LEU A 44 -0.77 12.06 1.32
CA LEU A 44 -0.22 11.01 2.19
C LEU A 44 -1.11 10.79 3.42
N ALA A 45 -1.66 11.85 4.00
CA ALA A 45 -2.62 11.73 5.11
C ALA A 45 -3.88 10.97 4.67
N LYS A 46 -4.43 11.28 3.49
CA LYS A 46 -5.57 10.52 2.93
C LYS A 46 -5.24 9.06 2.67
N VAL A 47 -4.03 8.77 2.19
CA VAL A 47 -3.56 7.39 2.01
C VAL A 47 -3.52 6.69 3.36
N PHE A 48 -2.95 7.33 4.37
CA PHE A 48 -2.88 6.79 5.73
C PHE A 48 -4.26 6.50 6.30
N GLU A 49 -5.21 7.45 6.21
CA GLU A 49 -6.61 7.26 6.65
C GLU A 49 -7.35 6.12 5.95
N ILE A 50 -6.89 5.69 4.77
CA ILE A 50 -7.44 4.55 4.05
C ILE A 50 -6.82 3.24 4.53
N LEU A 51 -5.54 3.29 4.94
CA LEU A 51 -4.79 2.12 5.42
C LEU A 51 -5.10 1.79 6.88
N ASP A 52 -5.26 2.83 7.71
CA ASP A 52 -5.73 2.79 9.10
C ASP A 52 -7.26 2.60 9.09
N GLN A 53 -7.70 1.34 9.05
CA GLN A 53 -9.11 0.98 8.91
C GLN A 53 -9.88 1.24 10.20
N ASP A 54 -9.25 1.03 11.34
CA ASP A 54 -9.85 1.23 12.66
C ASP A 54 -9.78 2.69 13.16
N LYS A 55 -9.00 3.54 12.49
CA LYS A 55 -8.76 4.95 12.82
C LYS A 55 -8.09 5.14 14.18
N SER A 56 -7.26 4.18 14.57
CA SER A 56 -6.44 4.24 15.78
C SER A 56 -5.32 5.29 15.69
N GLY A 57 -4.98 5.73 14.47
CA GLY A 57 -3.82 6.57 14.20
C GLY A 57 -2.54 5.77 13.93
N PHE A 58 -2.65 4.44 13.84
CA PHE A 58 -1.56 3.51 13.55
C PHE A 58 -2.02 2.49 12.50
N ILE A 59 -1.07 1.90 11.77
CA ILE A 59 -1.37 0.74 10.91
C ILE A 59 -0.87 -0.47 11.68
N GLU A 60 -1.79 -1.28 12.18
CA GLU A 60 -1.45 -2.46 12.98
C GLU A 60 -1.07 -3.66 12.10
N GLU A 61 -0.45 -4.68 12.69
CA GLU A 61 -0.03 -5.90 11.97
C GLU A 61 -1.21 -6.55 11.22
N GLU A 62 -2.38 -6.59 11.85
CA GLU A 62 -3.60 -7.15 11.27
C GLU A 62 -4.07 -6.38 10.02
N GLU A 63 -3.86 -5.06 9.99
CA GLU A 63 -4.19 -4.21 8.84
C GLU A 63 -3.10 -4.25 7.78
N LEU A 64 -1.84 -4.28 8.22
CA LEU A 64 -0.66 -4.36 7.36
C LEU A 64 -0.67 -5.64 6.54
N LYS A 65 -1.17 -6.75 7.11
CA LYS A 65 -1.38 -8.02 6.40
C LYS A 65 -2.18 -7.85 5.10
N TYR A 66 -3.19 -6.99 5.11
CA TYR A 66 -4.04 -6.69 3.95
C TYR A 66 -3.63 -5.42 3.20
N PHE A 67 -2.47 -4.83 3.52
CA PHE A 67 -2.00 -3.56 2.97
C PHE A 67 -2.09 -3.48 1.45
N LEU A 68 -1.59 -4.48 0.72
CA LEU A 68 -1.58 -4.50 -0.75
C LEU A 68 -2.99 -4.50 -1.35
N GLN A 69 -3.99 -5.00 -0.62
CA GLN A 69 -5.38 -5.07 -1.08
C GLN A 69 -6.06 -3.69 -1.14
N ASN A 70 -5.57 -2.71 -0.38
CA ASN A 70 -6.00 -1.32 -0.50
C ASN A 70 -5.63 -0.71 -1.87
N PHE A 71 -4.56 -1.22 -2.49
CA PHE A 71 -4.10 -0.82 -3.82
C PHE A 71 -4.81 -1.61 -4.92
N SER A 72 -4.96 -2.92 -4.77
CA SER A 72 -5.77 -3.75 -5.69
C SER A 72 -6.42 -4.90 -4.94
N ALA A 73 -7.73 -5.07 -5.08
CA ALA A 73 -8.49 -6.13 -4.41
C ALA A 73 -8.00 -7.55 -4.76
N SER A 74 -7.31 -7.73 -5.89
CA SER A 74 -6.73 -9.02 -6.30
C SER A 74 -5.28 -9.21 -5.84
N ALA A 75 -4.72 -8.28 -5.06
CA ALA A 75 -3.36 -8.39 -4.56
C ALA A 75 -3.25 -9.49 -3.49
N ARG A 76 -2.06 -10.09 -3.40
CA ARG A 76 -1.76 -11.06 -2.35
C ARG A 76 -1.77 -10.40 -0.98
N VAL A 77 -1.98 -11.23 0.04
CA VAL A 77 -1.78 -10.87 1.44
C VAL A 77 -0.26 -10.85 1.72
N LEU A 78 0.19 -9.95 2.59
CA LEU A 78 1.57 -9.98 3.08
C LEU A 78 1.78 -11.22 3.96
N THR A 79 2.98 -11.78 3.91
CA THR A 79 3.37 -12.88 4.79
C THR A 79 3.68 -12.34 6.19
N ASP A 80 3.68 -13.22 7.21
CA ASP A 80 3.97 -12.80 8.59
C ASP A 80 5.42 -12.27 8.77
N THR A 81 6.29 -12.53 7.79
CA THR A 81 7.66 -11.99 7.69
C THR A 81 7.72 -10.58 7.09
N GLU A 82 6.66 -10.14 6.42
CA GLU A 82 6.52 -8.85 5.73
C GLU A 82 5.66 -7.84 6.51
N THR A 83 4.99 -8.29 7.57
CA THR A 83 4.12 -7.50 8.47
C THR A 83 4.81 -7.17 9.78
#